data_AF-A0A1L9TPL5-F1
#
_entry.id   AF-A0A1L9TPL5-F1
#
_cell.length_a   1.000
_cell.length_b   1.000
_cell.length_c   1.000
_cell.angle_alpha   90.00
_cell.angle_beta   90.00
_cell.angle_gamma   90.00
#
_symmetry.space_group_name_H-M   'P 1'
#
loop_
_entity.id
_entity.type
_entity.pdbx_description
1 polymer ?
#
loop_
_entity_poly.entity_id
_entity_poly.type
_entity_poly.pdbx_seq_one_letter_code
_entity_poly.pdbx_strand_id
1 'polypeptide(L)'
;MHLSDACRSVIHGLSFLISAALRHLSRYPRLRRRLLQLFLAIFVIWSTADVILVHRHFNEEQTHLDYKPLRRQRIFIASALWNNERSLPGHWGDVVVDLANVFGSDNLFVSVYETGTSDGTKDALHKLDKKLEAANMGRSITFADQSPDDKALLDLNPADPRRVSFIAGLRNKSLRPLFKLRDDGIFFDRILFLGDVFFTKTDVISLLNTNYGTYTAACSFDITKPPTKSDALALRDVDGYEQVMQKWPFFRAAESRDPMKYMLPVPVRSCWGGVVFMGTEAIYSSRPIQFRGIPGGLADKNAVASEGCLIHADNPFSKRRGVYLNPFVRVGHTAAEHPAGRSTGHWLSTWQIFESIWENRVHRFFNPPFLEGWSVRSRLSAWLAEDENNSERGDYCLADQTQAMIS
;
A
#
# COMPACT_ATOMS: atom_id res chain seq x y z
N MET A 1 1.21 41.40 25.84
CA MET A 1 2.26 41.18 26.87
C MET A 1 1.87 40.18 27.96
N HIS A 2 0.60 40.07 28.38
CA HIS A 2 0.22 39.23 29.53
C HIS A 2 0.23 37.69 29.38
N LEU A 3 0.13 37.12 28.17
CA LEU A 3 0.11 35.65 27.98
C LEU A 3 1.49 34.98 28.06
N SER A 4 2.56 35.69 27.67
CA SER A 4 3.95 35.21 27.74
C SER A 4 4.41 35.00 29.18
N ASP A 5 4.08 35.95 30.06
CA ASP A 5 4.54 35.94 31.45
C ASP A 5 3.79 34.90 32.30
N ALA A 6 2.49 34.69 32.01
CA ALA A 6 1.71 33.62 32.62
C ALA A 6 2.26 32.23 32.26
N CYS A 7 2.63 32.01 30.99
CA CYS A 7 3.19 30.74 30.53
C CYS A 7 4.58 30.47 31.16
N ARG A 8 5.43 31.49 31.29
CA ARG A 8 6.72 31.38 32.02
C ARG A 8 6.51 31.02 33.48
N SER A 9 5.57 31.65 34.17
CA SER A 9 5.29 31.36 35.58
C SER A 9 4.83 29.91 35.81
N VAL A 10 3.98 29.38 34.92
CA VAL A 10 3.52 27.98 34.96
C VAL A 10 4.68 27.00 34.68
N ILE A 11 5.53 27.29 33.70
CA ILE A 11 6.71 26.46 33.38
C ILE A 11 7.70 26.46 34.55
N HIS A 12 7.96 27.61 35.17
CA HIS A 12 8.83 27.69 36.35
C HIS A 12 8.22 26.97 37.57
N GLY A 13 6.90 27.07 37.78
CA GLY A 13 6.18 26.34 38.83
C GLY A 13 6.23 24.82 38.65
N LEU A 14 5.99 24.32 37.44
CA LEU A 14 6.12 22.89 37.10
C LEU A 14 7.57 22.41 37.24
N SER A 15 8.54 23.19 36.79
CA SER A 15 9.96 22.87 36.92
C SER A 15 10.40 22.82 38.39
N PHE A 16 9.88 23.71 39.23
CA PHE A 16 10.14 23.69 40.68
C PHE A 16 9.52 22.46 41.35
N LEU A 17 8.28 22.10 41.00
CA LEU A 17 7.60 20.91 41.52
C LEU A 17 8.31 19.61 41.10
N ILE A 18 8.73 19.50 39.83
CA ILE A 18 9.52 18.36 39.33
C ILE A 18 10.87 18.30 40.05
N SER A 19 11.55 19.43 40.22
CA SER A 19 12.83 19.50 40.95
C SER A 19 12.66 19.17 42.44
N ALA A 20 11.56 19.57 43.07
CA ALA A 20 11.23 19.25 44.45
C ALA A 20 10.88 17.76 44.62
N ALA A 21 10.11 17.18 43.70
CA ALA A 21 9.80 15.76 43.66
C ALA A 21 11.07 14.92 43.44
N LEU A 22 11.95 15.31 42.50
CA LEU A 22 13.23 14.67 42.25
C LEU A 22 14.18 14.75 43.47
N ARG A 23 14.22 15.91 44.16
CA ARG A 23 14.97 16.09 45.42
C ARG A 23 14.37 15.33 46.60
N HIS A 24 13.06 15.14 46.62
CA HIS A 24 12.38 14.31 47.64
C HIS A 24 12.65 12.82 47.37
N LEU A 25 12.59 12.38 46.11
CA LEU A 25 12.98 11.04 45.66
C LEU A 25 14.46 10.73 45.90
N SER A 26 15.35 11.74 45.85
CA SER A 26 16.78 11.57 46.15
C SER A 26 17.07 11.37 47.64
N ARG A 27 16.16 11.80 48.54
CA ARG A 27 16.28 11.59 50.00
C ARG A 27 15.90 10.18 50.46
N TYR A 28 15.19 9.42 49.63
CA TYR A 28 14.77 8.04 49.92
C TYR A 28 15.35 7.07 48.89
N PRO A 29 16.66 6.75 48.96
CA PRO A 29 17.33 5.89 47.98
C PRO A 29 16.68 4.50 47.86
N ARG A 30 16.08 3.99 48.95
CA ARG A 30 15.30 2.74 48.95
C ARG A 30 14.00 2.85 48.13
N LEU A 31 13.28 3.97 48.23
CA LEU A 31 12.05 4.20 47.47
C LEU A 31 12.36 4.41 45.98
N ARG A 32 13.37 5.22 45.66
CA ARG A 32 13.85 5.40 44.28
C ARG A 32 14.27 4.07 43.64
N ARG A 33 15.01 3.23 44.37
CA ARG A 33 15.39 1.89 43.90
C ARG A 33 14.17 1.01 43.66
N ARG A 34 13.18 1.01 44.56
CA ARG A 34 11.93 0.25 44.38
C ARG A 34 11.13 0.71 43.17
N LEU A 35 11.00 2.03 42.96
CA LEU A 35 10.30 2.57 41.79
C LEU A 35 11.02 2.23 40.48
N LEU A 36 12.36 2.31 40.45
CA LEU A 36 13.15 1.87 39.30
C LEU A 36 13.00 0.36 39.04
N GLN A 37 13.00 -0.45 40.09
CA GLN A 37 12.77 -1.90 39.98
C GLN A 37 11.36 -2.22 39.46
N LEU A 38 10.33 -1.53 39.94
CA LEU A 38 8.96 -1.68 39.46
C LEU A 38 8.82 -1.23 38.01
N PHE A 39 9.41 -0.10 37.64
CA PHE A 39 9.42 0.37 36.26
C PHE A 39 10.13 -0.62 35.33
N LEU A 40 11.30 -1.13 35.73
CA LEU A 40 12.03 -2.15 34.97
C LEU A 40 11.22 -3.44 34.86
N ALA A 41 10.58 -3.89 35.94
CA ALA A 41 9.73 -5.07 35.93
C ALA A 41 8.54 -4.91 34.98
N ILE A 42 7.84 -3.77 35.04
CA ILE A 42 6.73 -3.45 34.11
C ILE A 42 7.24 -3.39 32.67
N PHE A 43 8.37 -2.73 32.42
CA PHE A 43 8.98 -2.64 31.09
C PHE A 43 9.29 -4.02 30.50
N VAL A 44 9.91 -4.90 31.30
CA VAL A 44 10.24 -6.27 30.89
C VAL A 44 8.95 -7.06 30.65
N ILE A 45 8.01 -7.07 31.61
CA ILE A 45 6.74 -7.80 31.47
C ILE A 45 5.98 -7.35 30.23
N TRP A 46 5.87 -6.03 30.01
CA TRP A 46 5.15 -5.49 28.86
C TRP A 46 5.84 -5.85 27.54
N SER A 47 7.17 -5.65 27.45
CA SER A 47 7.92 -5.98 26.23
C SER A 47 7.89 -7.47 25.92
N THR A 48 8.02 -8.32 26.94
CA THR A 48 7.93 -9.76 26.79
C THR A 48 6.52 -10.18 26.36
N ALA A 49 5.47 -9.59 26.94
CA ALA A 49 4.09 -9.85 26.54
C ALA A 49 3.86 -9.49 25.07
N ASP A 50 4.32 -8.33 24.60
CA ASP A 50 4.19 -7.93 23.19
C ASP A 50 4.86 -8.93 22.25
N VAL A 51 6.10 -9.34 22.56
CA VAL A 51 6.85 -10.30 21.73
C VAL A 51 6.16 -11.67 21.69
N ILE A 52 5.66 -12.14 22.85
CA ILE A 52 4.90 -13.40 22.94
C ILE A 52 3.61 -13.32 22.13
N LEU A 53 2.87 -12.22 22.23
CA LEU A 53 1.62 -12.04 21.48
C LEU A 53 1.85 -12.08 19.97
N VAL A 54 2.90 -11.41 19.50
CA VAL A 54 3.30 -11.47 18.08
C VAL A 54 3.64 -12.90 17.68
N HIS A 55 4.52 -13.59 18.43
CA HIS A 55 4.90 -14.96 18.11
C HIS A 55 3.71 -15.93 18.09
N ARG A 56 2.73 -15.76 18.98
CA ARG A 56 1.51 -16.59 18.98
C ARG A 56 0.72 -16.43 17.69
N HIS A 57 0.48 -15.19 17.25
CA HIS A 57 -0.32 -14.93 16.05
C HIS A 57 0.40 -15.32 14.76
N PHE A 58 1.73 -15.18 14.71
CA PHE A 58 2.53 -15.72 13.60
C PHE A 58 2.43 -17.25 13.47
N ASN A 59 2.11 -17.99 14.54
CA ASN A 59 1.91 -19.44 14.45
C ASN A 59 0.47 -19.81 14.04
N GLU A 60 -0.51 -18.93 14.29
CA GLU A 60 -1.89 -19.09 13.82
C GLU A 60 -2.06 -18.77 12.32
N GLU A 61 -1.03 -18.17 11.70
CA GLU A 61 -0.89 -17.71 10.30
C GLU A 61 -1.36 -18.73 9.24
N GLN A 62 -1.42 -20.03 9.55
CA GLN A 62 -1.70 -21.10 8.59
C GLN A 62 -3.18 -21.47 8.41
N THR A 63 -4.09 -21.06 9.30
CA THR A 63 -5.49 -21.51 9.25
C THR A 63 -6.41 -20.68 8.35
N HIS A 64 -5.98 -19.48 7.93
CA HIS A 64 -6.77 -18.57 7.10
C HIS A 64 -6.58 -18.75 5.58
N LEU A 65 -5.81 -19.75 5.13
CA LEU A 65 -5.56 -19.99 3.69
C LEU A 65 -6.58 -20.93 3.03
N ASP A 66 -7.48 -21.55 3.81
CA ASP A 66 -8.40 -22.59 3.33
C ASP A 66 -9.72 -22.05 2.73
N TYR A 67 -9.78 -20.74 2.43
CA TYR A 67 -10.97 -20.14 1.85
C TYR A 67 -11.11 -20.50 0.36
N LYS A 68 -11.99 -21.45 0.07
CA LYS A 68 -12.58 -21.57 -1.26
C LYS A 68 -13.25 -20.24 -1.63
N PRO A 69 -13.15 -19.75 -2.88
CA PRO A 69 -13.85 -18.54 -3.30
C PRO A 69 -15.34 -18.66 -2.98
N LEU A 70 -15.85 -17.79 -2.10
CA LEU A 70 -17.21 -17.89 -1.56
C LEU A 70 -18.31 -17.81 -2.63
N ARG A 71 -17.99 -17.26 -3.81
CA ARG A 71 -18.87 -17.18 -4.99
C ARG A 71 -18.06 -17.25 -6.27
N ARG A 72 -18.67 -17.79 -7.33
CA ARG A 72 -18.16 -17.72 -8.71
C ARG A 72 -18.27 -16.26 -9.17
N GLN A 73 -17.16 -15.51 -9.09
CA GLN A 73 -17.07 -14.10 -9.48
C GLN A 73 -16.46 -13.97 -10.88
N ARG A 74 -16.92 -12.97 -11.64
CA ARG A 74 -16.30 -12.58 -12.90
C ARG A 74 -15.20 -11.55 -12.63
N ILE A 75 -13.98 -11.85 -13.07
CA ILE A 75 -12.79 -11.05 -12.80
C ILE A 75 -12.22 -10.52 -14.12
N PHE A 76 -12.09 -9.20 -14.20
CA PHE A 76 -11.33 -8.54 -15.26
C PHE A 76 -9.89 -8.37 -14.80
N ILE A 77 -8.94 -8.99 -15.48
CA ILE A 77 -7.52 -8.89 -15.18
C ILE A 77 -6.95 -7.75 -16.01
N ALA A 78 -6.37 -6.74 -15.36
CA ALA A 78 -5.79 -5.57 -16.00
C ALA A 78 -4.29 -5.47 -15.70
N SER A 79 -3.48 -5.33 -16.74
CA SER A 79 -2.04 -5.23 -16.62
C SER A 79 -1.50 -4.12 -17.54
N ALA A 80 -0.74 -3.20 -16.97
CA ALA A 80 -0.02 -2.16 -17.71
C ALA A 80 1.47 -2.41 -17.54
N LEU A 81 2.13 -2.87 -18.61
CA LEU A 81 3.49 -3.39 -18.58
C LEU A 81 4.44 -2.53 -19.42
N TRP A 82 5.72 -2.56 -19.05
CA TRP A 82 6.78 -1.86 -19.75
C TRP A 82 8.07 -2.69 -19.76
N ASN A 83 8.54 -3.13 -20.94
CA ASN A 83 9.81 -3.85 -21.12
C ASN A 83 10.02 -4.98 -20.08
N ASN A 84 8.99 -5.81 -19.89
CA ASN A 84 8.88 -6.80 -18.83
C ASN A 84 9.56 -8.14 -19.14
N GLU A 85 10.78 -8.13 -19.67
CA GLU A 85 11.44 -9.35 -20.16
C GLU A 85 11.77 -10.37 -19.08
N ARG A 86 11.76 -9.97 -17.79
CA ARG A 86 12.19 -10.84 -16.68
C ARG A 86 11.08 -11.65 -16.02
N SER A 87 9.87 -11.12 -15.90
CA SER A 87 8.76 -11.78 -15.19
C SER A 87 7.75 -12.45 -16.12
N LEU A 88 7.58 -11.92 -17.34
CA LEU A 88 6.62 -12.40 -18.31
C LEU A 88 6.97 -13.80 -18.86
N PRO A 89 8.24 -14.11 -19.19
CA PRO A 89 8.57 -15.46 -19.66
C PRO A 89 8.45 -16.49 -18.52
N GLY A 90 7.50 -17.41 -18.66
CA GLY A 90 7.36 -18.58 -17.80
C GLY A 90 6.39 -18.39 -16.64
N HIS A 91 6.65 -17.49 -15.69
CA HIS A 91 5.88 -17.49 -14.44
C HIS A 91 4.56 -16.71 -14.52
N TRP A 92 4.63 -15.41 -14.85
CA TRP A 92 3.45 -14.52 -14.83
C TRP A 92 2.34 -15.03 -15.74
N GLY A 93 2.67 -15.37 -17.00
CA GLY A 93 1.71 -15.84 -17.99
C GLY A 93 1.08 -17.19 -17.63
N ASP A 94 1.88 -18.12 -17.11
CA ASP A 94 1.39 -19.46 -16.76
C ASP A 94 0.44 -19.39 -15.56
N VAL A 95 0.77 -18.57 -14.54
CA VAL A 95 -0.12 -18.35 -13.40
C VAL A 95 -1.45 -17.72 -13.86
N VAL A 96 -1.43 -16.75 -14.78
CA VAL A 96 -2.66 -16.13 -15.31
C VAL A 96 -3.55 -17.13 -16.04
N VAL A 97 -2.98 -17.95 -16.93
CA VAL A 97 -3.72 -19.02 -17.63
C VAL A 97 -4.29 -20.00 -16.61
N ASP A 98 -3.50 -20.33 -15.60
CA ASP A 98 -3.86 -21.25 -14.55
C ASP A 98 -4.99 -20.77 -13.64
N LEU A 99 -5.25 -19.46 -13.54
CA LEU A 99 -6.41 -18.93 -12.82
C LEU A 99 -7.74 -19.40 -13.44
N ALA A 100 -7.74 -19.79 -14.73
CA ALA A 100 -8.91 -20.39 -15.37
C ALA A 100 -9.35 -21.69 -14.69
N ASN A 101 -8.41 -22.47 -14.14
CA ASN A 101 -8.73 -23.68 -13.39
C ASN A 101 -9.43 -23.39 -12.06
N VAL A 102 -9.32 -22.16 -11.54
CA VAL A 102 -9.90 -21.73 -10.26
C VAL A 102 -11.26 -21.05 -10.49
N PHE A 103 -11.31 -20.09 -11.42
CA PHE A 103 -12.51 -19.26 -11.63
C PHE A 103 -13.39 -19.75 -12.80
N GLY A 104 -12.84 -20.58 -13.69
CA GLY A 104 -13.42 -20.92 -14.98
C GLY A 104 -13.11 -19.87 -16.05
N SER A 105 -12.75 -20.31 -17.25
CA SER A 105 -12.34 -19.42 -18.35
C SER A 105 -13.37 -18.34 -18.69
N ASP A 106 -14.67 -18.68 -18.69
CA ASP A 106 -15.76 -17.75 -19.03
C ASP A 106 -15.95 -16.60 -18.01
N ASN A 107 -15.40 -16.76 -16.82
CA ASN A 107 -15.46 -15.76 -15.76
C ASN A 107 -14.24 -14.83 -15.76
N LEU A 108 -13.28 -15.05 -16.65
CA LEU A 108 -12.05 -14.27 -16.72
C LEU A 108 -11.96 -13.51 -18.05
N PHE A 109 -11.47 -12.28 -17.97
CA PHE A 109 -11.04 -11.54 -19.14
C PHE A 109 -9.68 -10.91 -18.87
N VAL A 110 -8.72 -11.09 -19.77
CA VAL A 110 -7.34 -10.60 -19.61
C VAL A 110 -7.09 -9.40 -20.52
N SER A 111 -6.75 -8.26 -19.94
CA SER A 111 -6.38 -7.04 -20.65
C SER A 111 -4.94 -6.66 -20.33
N VAL A 112 -4.06 -6.71 -21.32
CA VAL A 112 -2.65 -6.31 -21.20
C VAL A 112 -2.40 -5.14 -22.14
N TYR A 113 -1.87 -4.06 -21.58
CA TYR A 113 -1.38 -2.91 -22.34
C TYR A 113 0.13 -2.79 -22.14
N GLU A 114 0.88 -3.06 -23.20
CA GLU A 114 2.35 -3.06 -23.19
C GLU A 114 2.87 -1.88 -24.02
N THR A 115 3.90 -1.19 -23.50
CA THR A 115 4.45 0.06 -24.10
C THR A 115 5.97 -0.01 -24.34
N GLY A 116 6.51 -1.21 -24.49
CA GLY A 116 7.93 -1.46 -24.58
C GLY A 116 8.43 -1.73 -26.00
N THR A 117 9.76 -1.65 -26.14
CA THR A 117 10.48 -1.94 -27.38
C THR A 117 11.15 -3.30 -27.37
N SER A 118 11.13 -4.01 -26.24
CA SER A 118 11.89 -5.24 -26.10
C SER A 118 11.19 -6.41 -26.80
N ASP A 119 11.85 -7.02 -27.78
CA ASP A 119 11.29 -8.12 -28.57
C ASP A 119 10.94 -9.34 -27.70
N GLY A 120 11.71 -9.60 -26.64
CA GLY A 120 11.45 -10.72 -25.72
C GLY A 120 10.12 -10.59 -24.98
N THR A 121 9.74 -9.37 -24.59
CA THR A 121 8.43 -9.08 -23.98
C THR A 121 7.29 -9.33 -24.98
N LYS A 122 7.45 -8.88 -26.22
CA LYS A 122 6.44 -9.05 -27.27
C LYS A 122 6.23 -10.53 -27.59
N ASP A 123 7.31 -11.29 -27.74
CA ASP A 123 7.26 -12.74 -27.96
C ASP A 123 6.59 -13.49 -26.80
N ALA A 124 6.89 -13.10 -25.56
CA ALA A 124 6.26 -13.69 -24.38
C ALA A 124 4.75 -13.43 -24.35
N LEU A 125 4.33 -12.21 -24.68
CA LEU A 125 2.91 -11.84 -24.75
C LEU A 125 2.19 -12.52 -25.92
N HIS A 126 2.83 -12.72 -27.08
CA HIS A 126 2.27 -13.52 -28.16
C HIS A 126 2.08 -14.99 -27.76
N LYS A 127 3.02 -15.56 -27.01
CA LYS A 127 2.87 -16.93 -26.46
C LYS A 127 1.72 -16.99 -25.46
N LEU A 128 1.60 -15.98 -24.59
CA LEU A 128 0.49 -15.87 -23.66
C LEU A 128 -0.85 -15.77 -24.41
N ASP A 129 -0.94 -14.96 -25.47
CA ASP A 129 -2.15 -14.80 -26.28
C ASP A 129 -2.67 -16.15 -26.77
N LYS A 130 -1.77 -16.97 -27.34
CA LYS A 130 -2.09 -18.33 -27.81
C LYS A 130 -2.52 -19.26 -26.67
N LYS A 131 -1.89 -19.16 -25.50
CA LYS A 131 -2.28 -19.98 -24.33
C LYS A 131 -3.68 -19.59 -23.82
N LEU A 132 -3.98 -18.29 -23.74
CA LEU A 132 -5.29 -17.79 -23.35
C LEU A 132 -6.38 -18.20 -24.35
N GLU A 133 -6.07 -18.14 -25.65
CA GLU A 133 -6.95 -18.62 -26.72
C GLU A 133 -7.25 -20.12 -26.58
N ALA A 134 -6.22 -20.93 -26.41
CA ALA A 134 -6.36 -22.38 -26.22
C ALA A 134 -7.17 -22.74 -24.96
N ALA A 135 -7.13 -21.87 -23.94
CA ALA A 135 -7.92 -22.00 -22.72
C ALA A 135 -9.34 -21.42 -22.82
N ASN A 136 -9.75 -20.92 -24.00
CA ASN A 136 -11.03 -20.25 -24.24
C ASN A 136 -11.29 -19.06 -23.30
N MET A 137 -10.25 -18.27 -23.00
CA MET A 137 -10.36 -17.08 -22.15
C MET A 137 -10.51 -15.81 -22.99
N GLY A 138 -11.41 -14.92 -22.56
CA GLY A 138 -11.53 -13.59 -23.14
C GLY A 138 -10.22 -12.80 -22.93
N ARG A 139 -9.74 -12.13 -23.98
CA ARG A 139 -8.46 -11.42 -23.91
C ARG A 139 -8.39 -10.19 -24.83
N SER A 140 -7.56 -9.24 -24.45
CA SER A 140 -7.14 -8.10 -25.27
C SER A 140 -5.70 -7.76 -24.92
N ILE A 141 -4.78 -8.06 -25.85
CA ILE A 141 -3.35 -7.75 -25.70
C ILE A 141 -3.02 -6.64 -26.71
N THR A 142 -2.65 -5.47 -26.19
CA THR A 142 -2.30 -4.31 -27.00
C THR A 142 -0.81 -4.03 -26.87
N PHE A 143 -0.12 -4.01 -28.02
CA PHE A 143 1.26 -3.56 -28.16
C PHE A 143 1.23 -2.13 -28.66
N ALA A 144 1.72 -1.19 -27.86
CA ALA A 144 1.82 0.20 -28.26
C ALA A 144 3.24 0.53 -28.71
N ASP A 145 3.34 1.28 -29.81
CA ASP A 145 4.63 1.80 -30.26
C ASP A 145 5.15 2.83 -29.25
N GLN A 146 6.40 2.63 -28.82
CA GLN A 146 7.06 3.52 -27.88
C GLN A 146 7.51 4.82 -28.58
N SER A 147 7.15 5.96 -28.01
CA SER A 147 7.82 7.23 -28.32
C SER A 147 9.10 7.37 -27.47
N PRO A 148 10.18 7.99 -27.97
CA PRO A 148 11.31 8.42 -27.13
C PRO A 148 10.89 9.20 -25.87
N ASP A 149 9.81 9.98 -25.98
CA ASP A 149 9.25 10.77 -24.87
C ASP A 149 8.67 9.88 -23.75
N ASP A 150 8.08 8.74 -24.11
CA ASP A 150 7.48 7.80 -23.15
C ASP A 150 8.56 7.19 -22.26
N LYS A 151 9.71 6.83 -22.86
CA LYS A 151 10.85 6.30 -22.12
C LYS A 151 11.44 7.36 -21.20
N ALA A 152 11.60 8.58 -21.67
CA ALA A 152 12.10 9.68 -20.85
C ALA A 152 11.21 9.91 -19.61
N LEU A 153 9.89 9.84 -19.75
CA LEU A 153 8.94 9.94 -18.64
C LEU A 153 9.07 8.78 -17.63
N LEU A 154 9.38 7.57 -18.11
CA LEU A 154 9.61 6.39 -17.28
C LEU A 154 11.02 6.22 -16.73
N ASP A 155 11.94 7.09 -17.10
CA ASP A 155 13.26 7.18 -16.46
C ASP A 155 13.27 8.25 -15.35
N LEU A 156 12.22 9.08 -15.25
CA LEU A 156 12.04 10.04 -14.16
C LEU A 156 11.91 9.35 -12.79
N ASN A 157 12.20 10.11 -11.72
CA ASN A 157 12.02 9.62 -10.36
C ASN A 157 10.55 9.20 -10.10
N PRO A 158 10.30 8.09 -9.37
CA PRO A 158 8.97 7.68 -8.87
C PRO A 158 8.12 8.80 -8.26
N ALA A 159 8.75 9.76 -7.60
CA ALA A 159 8.12 10.93 -7.00
C ALA A 159 7.97 12.13 -7.95
N ASP A 160 8.20 11.98 -9.25
CA ASP A 160 7.93 13.03 -10.24
C ASP A 160 6.45 13.02 -10.67
N PRO A 161 5.69 14.13 -10.50
CA PRO A 161 4.28 14.20 -10.89
C PRO A 161 4.00 13.88 -12.36
N ARG A 162 4.95 14.14 -13.26
CA ARG A 162 4.83 13.85 -14.69
C ARG A 162 4.86 12.35 -14.94
N ARG A 163 5.78 11.65 -14.26
CA ARG A 163 5.85 10.19 -14.28
C ARG A 163 4.56 9.57 -13.75
N VAL A 164 4.08 10.05 -12.60
CA VAL A 164 2.82 9.55 -12.01
C VAL A 164 1.66 9.70 -12.99
N SER A 165 1.52 10.89 -13.59
CA SER A 165 0.47 11.16 -14.57
C SER A 165 0.57 10.26 -15.80
N PHE A 166 1.80 9.99 -16.26
CA PHE A 166 2.04 9.06 -17.35
C PHE A 166 1.62 7.62 -17.01
N ILE A 167 2.03 7.11 -15.84
CA ILE A 167 1.65 5.76 -15.36
C ILE A 167 0.13 5.66 -15.20
N ALA A 168 -0.51 6.69 -14.65
CA ALA A 168 -1.97 6.75 -14.56
C ALA A 168 -2.64 6.58 -15.93
N GLY A 169 -2.11 7.26 -16.96
CA GLY A 169 -2.53 7.10 -18.35
C GLY A 169 -2.40 5.65 -18.84
N LEU A 170 -1.27 4.98 -18.59
CA LEU A 170 -1.07 3.58 -18.98
C LEU A 170 -2.07 2.63 -18.29
N ARG A 171 -2.31 2.81 -16.99
CA ARG A 171 -3.32 2.02 -16.26
C ARG A 171 -4.71 2.23 -16.84
N ASN A 172 -5.11 3.46 -17.14
CA ASN A 172 -6.39 3.75 -17.77
C ASN A 172 -6.52 3.10 -19.16
N LYS A 173 -5.44 3.03 -19.95
CA LYS A 173 -5.45 2.33 -21.24
C LYS A 173 -5.70 0.83 -21.08
N SER A 174 -5.12 0.19 -20.06
CA SER A 174 -5.38 -1.23 -19.75
C SER A 174 -6.84 -1.52 -19.36
N LEU A 175 -7.60 -0.50 -18.93
CA LEU A 175 -9.03 -0.61 -18.60
C LEU A 175 -9.96 -0.36 -19.80
N ARG A 176 -9.48 0.08 -20.95
CA ARG A 176 -10.34 0.36 -22.12
C ARG A 176 -11.21 -0.83 -22.55
N PRO A 177 -10.71 -2.08 -22.58
CA PRO A 177 -11.55 -3.23 -22.91
C PRO A 177 -12.70 -3.45 -21.92
N LEU A 178 -12.52 -3.12 -20.64
CA LEU A 178 -13.59 -3.22 -19.63
C LEU A 178 -14.82 -2.38 -20.00
N PHE A 179 -14.59 -1.16 -20.51
CA PHE A 179 -15.67 -0.26 -20.91
C PHE A 179 -16.36 -0.72 -22.20
N LYS A 180 -15.60 -1.23 -23.18
CA LYS A 180 -16.18 -1.82 -24.39
C LYS A 180 -17.08 -3.01 -24.05
N LEU A 181 -16.57 -3.94 -23.23
CA LEU A 181 -17.34 -5.10 -22.78
C LEU A 181 -18.60 -4.70 -22.01
N ARG A 182 -18.52 -3.66 -21.17
CA ARG A 182 -19.70 -3.09 -20.49
C ARG A 182 -20.75 -2.62 -21.51
N ASP A 183 -20.32 -1.91 -22.54
CA ASP A 183 -21.22 -1.40 -23.59
C ASP A 183 -21.86 -2.55 -24.38
N ASP A 184 -21.17 -3.69 -24.49
CA ASP A 184 -21.68 -4.96 -25.04
C ASP A 184 -22.53 -5.77 -24.02
N GLY A 185 -22.81 -5.22 -22.84
CA GLY A 185 -23.63 -5.87 -21.79
C GLY A 185 -22.88 -6.89 -20.92
N ILE A 186 -21.55 -6.94 -21.00
CA ILE A 186 -20.69 -7.86 -20.25
C ILE A 186 -20.09 -7.13 -19.05
N PHE A 187 -20.48 -7.56 -17.84
CA PHE A 187 -20.04 -6.98 -16.57
C PHE A 187 -19.15 -7.92 -15.76
N PHE A 188 -18.24 -7.32 -14.98
CA PHE A 188 -17.34 -8.01 -14.06
C PHE A 188 -17.56 -7.54 -12.61
N ASP A 189 -17.36 -8.43 -11.65
CA ASP A 189 -17.55 -8.15 -10.22
C ASP A 189 -16.32 -7.50 -9.58
N ARG A 190 -15.14 -7.82 -10.11
CA ARG A 190 -13.84 -7.38 -9.60
C ARG A 190 -12.87 -7.11 -10.74
N ILE A 191 -11.93 -6.22 -10.48
CA ILE A 191 -10.73 -6.05 -11.29
C ILE A 191 -9.55 -6.56 -10.49
N LEU A 192 -8.73 -7.40 -11.13
CA LEU A 192 -7.42 -7.82 -10.64
C LEU A 192 -6.35 -7.05 -11.42
N PHE A 193 -5.74 -6.06 -10.76
CA PHE A 193 -4.59 -5.36 -11.30
C PHE A 193 -3.34 -6.18 -11.04
N LEU A 194 -2.59 -6.48 -12.11
CA LEU A 194 -1.33 -7.19 -12.07
C LEU A 194 -0.21 -6.29 -12.59
N GLY A 195 0.82 -6.10 -11.77
CA GLY A 195 2.07 -5.45 -12.14
C GLY A 195 3.15 -6.45 -12.55
N ASP A 196 4.37 -5.92 -12.66
CA ASP A 196 5.59 -6.68 -12.89
C ASP A 196 6.11 -7.36 -11.61
N VAL A 197 5.39 -8.36 -11.14
CA VAL A 197 5.75 -9.11 -9.93
C VAL A 197 5.52 -10.60 -10.11
N PHE A 198 6.29 -11.39 -9.36
CA PHE A 198 6.07 -12.81 -9.14
C PHE A 198 4.97 -12.99 -8.08
N PHE A 199 3.98 -13.82 -8.40
CA PHE A 199 2.85 -14.20 -7.53
C PHE A 199 2.34 -15.59 -7.92
N THR A 200 1.60 -16.26 -7.04
CA THR A 200 1.01 -17.58 -7.29
C THR A 200 -0.51 -17.54 -7.38
N LYS A 201 -1.14 -18.63 -7.82
CA LYS A 201 -2.61 -18.77 -7.76
C LYS A 201 -3.13 -18.61 -6.33
N THR A 202 -2.42 -19.18 -5.35
CA THR A 202 -2.75 -19.11 -3.93
C THR A 202 -2.70 -17.67 -3.43
N ASP A 203 -1.72 -16.88 -3.88
CA ASP A 203 -1.62 -15.44 -3.56
C ASP A 203 -2.87 -14.70 -4.04
N VAL A 204 -3.31 -14.95 -5.28
CA VAL A 204 -4.51 -14.33 -5.86
C VAL A 204 -5.76 -14.74 -5.08
N ILE A 205 -5.94 -16.03 -4.77
CA ILE A 205 -7.09 -16.51 -4.00
C ILE A 205 -7.10 -15.91 -2.59
N SER A 206 -5.95 -15.88 -1.93
CA SER A 206 -5.79 -15.31 -0.58
C SER A 206 -6.09 -13.81 -0.57
N LEU A 207 -5.63 -13.09 -1.60
CA LEU A 207 -5.92 -11.66 -1.75
C LEU A 207 -7.41 -11.43 -2.01
N LEU A 208 -8.04 -12.24 -2.86
CA LEU A 208 -9.48 -12.16 -3.13
C LEU A 208 -10.30 -12.31 -1.85
N ASN A 209 -9.89 -13.22 -0.96
CA ASN A 209 -10.56 -13.53 0.29
C ASN A 209 -10.20 -12.59 1.47
N THR A 210 -9.35 -11.58 1.25
CA THR A 210 -9.02 -10.56 2.27
C THR A 210 -10.31 -10.04 2.92
N ASN A 211 -10.33 -9.91 4.24
CA ASN A 211 -11.50 -9.45 4.99
C ASN A 211 -12.82 -10.16 4.58
N TYR A 212 -12.77 -11.49 4.46
CA TYR A 212 -13.91 -12.33 4.06
C TYR A 212 -14.52 -11.93 2.70
N GLY A 213 -13.70 -11.41 1.78
CA GLY A 213 -14.13 -10.92 0.47
C GLY A 213 -14.88 -9.58 0.48
N THR A 214 -14.97 -8.92 1.65
CA THR A 214 -15.70 -7.66 1.84
C THR A 214 -14.74 -6.48 1.93
N TYR A 215 -14.47 -5.85 0.79
CA TYR A 215 -13.65 -4.65 0.72
C TYR A 215 -13.96 -3.86 -0.55
N THR A 216 -13.44 -2.63 -0.62
CA THR A 216 -13.38 -1.86 -1.87
C THR A 216 -12.12 -2.19 -2.65
N ALA A 217 -10.97 -2.30 -1.95
CA ALA A 217 -9.74 -2.80 -2.53
C ALA A 217 -8.90 -3.60 -1.53
N ALA A 218 -8.13 -4.54 -2.04
CA ALA A 218 -7.16 -5.33 -1.28
C ALA A 218 -5.83 -5.39 -2.04
N CYS A 219 -4.72 -5.05 -1.40
CA CYS A 219 -3.39 -5.02 -2.01
C CYS A 219 -2.47 -6.09 -1.39
N SER A 220 -1.66 -6.73 -2.24
CA SER A 220 -0.50 -7.50 -1.78
C SER A 220 0.56 -6.59 -1.20
N PHE A 221 1.49 -7.18 -0.46
CA PHE A 221 2.55 -6.45 0.21
C PHE A 221 3.76 -7.34 0.48
N ASP A 222 4.96 -6.90 0.10
CA ASP A 222 6.18 -7.55 0.54
C ASP A 222 6.57 -7.03 1.93
N ILE A 223 6.31 -7.81 2.98
CA ILE A 223 6.69 -7.45 4.35
C ILE A 223 8.21 -7.49 4.60
N THR A 224 8.95 -8.20 3.74
CA THR A 224 10.41 -8.36 3.85
C THR A 224 11.16 -7.24 3.14
N LYS A 225 10.48 -6.54 2.23
CA LYS A 225 10.95 -5.33 1.57
C LYS A 225 9.94 -4.22 1.84
N PRO A 226 10.17 -3.38 2.87
CA PRO A 226 9.28 -2.25 3.13
C PRO A 226 9.04 -1.46 1.82
N PRO A 227 7.86 -0.84 1.66
CA PRO A 227 7.51 -0.19 0.43
C PRO A 227 8.52 0.93 0.21
N THR A 228 9.30 0.81 -0.86
CA THR A 228 10.25 1.84 -1.27
C THR A 228 9.67 2.54 -2.50
N LYS A 229 9.98 3.83 -2.67
CA LYS A 229 9.63 4.58 -3.88
C LYS A 229 8.11 4.68 -4.10
N SER A 230 7.59 4.24 -5.24
CA SER A 230 6.17 4.39 -5.63
C SER A 230 5.19 3.74 -4.66
N ASP A 231 5.50 2.55 -4.15
CA ASP A 231 4.61 1.85 -3.22
C ASP A 231 4.55 2.55 -1.86
N ALA A 232 5.64 3.24 -1.47
CA ALA A 232 5.68 4.05 -0.26
C ALA A 232 4.71 5.23 -0.37
N LEU A 233 4.71 5.90 -1.54
CA LEU A 233 3.80 7.00 -1.84
C LEU A 233 2.33 6.57 -1.87
N ALA A 234 2.05 5.33 -2.29
CA ALA A 234 0.69 4.81 -2.40
C ALA A 234 0.10 4.35 -1.06
N LEU A 235 0.93 3.86 -0.14
CA LEU A 235 0.48 3.29 1.13
C LEU A 235 0.28 4.37 2.20
N ARG A 236 -0.94 4.47 2.72
CA ARG A 236 -1.33 5.37 3.81
C ARG A 236 -2.07 4.58 4.87
N ASP A 237 -1.71 4.75 6.13
CA ASP A 237 -2.43 4.10 7.23
C ASP A 237 -3.90 4.57 7.29
N VAL A 238 -4.72 3.99 8.18
CA VAL A 238 -6.16 4.29 8.23
C VAL A 238 -6.46 5.79 8.45
N ASP A 239 -5.56 6.49 9.15
CA ASP A 239 -5.67 7.92 9.43
C ASP A 239 -5.13 8.78 8.27
N GLY A 240 -4.52 8.15 7.26
CA GLY A 240 -3.96 8.81 6.08
C GLY A 240 -2.49 9.21 6.22
N TYR A 241 -1.78 8.70 7.24
CA TYR A 241 -0.36 9.00 7.44
C TYR A 241 0.56 8.08 6.65
N GLU A 242 1.76 8.60 6.36
CA GLU A 242 2.88 7.83 5.83
C GLU A 242 3.41 6.84 6.89
N GLN A 243 4.25 5.93 6.42
CA GLN A 243 4.95 4.99 7.28
C GLN A 243 5.93 5.76 8.18
N VAL A 244 5.97 5.43 9.47
CA VAL A 244 6.86 6.12 10.43
C VAL A 244 8.29 5.56 10.44
N MET A 245 8.50 4.43 9.77
CA MET A 245 9.80 3.76 9.64
C MET A 245 9.76 2.76 8.48
N GLN A 246 10.93 2.25 8.08
CA GLN A 246 11.09 1.29 6.98
C GLN A 246 11.21 -0.17 7.46
N LYS A 247 10.68 -0.49 8.64
CA LYS A 247 10.67 -1.86 9.17
C LYS A 247 9.28 -2.19 9.70
N TRP A 248 8.91 -3.47 9.74
CA TRP A 248 7.70 -3.89 10.42
C TRP A 248 7.72 -3.47 11.91
N PRO A 249 6.63 -3.01 12.55
CA PRO A 249 5.31 -2.73 12.01
C PRO A 249 5.15 -1.23 11.72
N PHE A 250 5.65 -0.79 10.56
CA PHE A 250 5.89 0.58 10.10
C PHE A 250 4.73 1.61 10.19
N PHE A 251 3.53 1.23 10.61
CA PHE A 251 2.37 2.12 10.70
C PHE A 251 2.36 3.00 11.97
N ARG A 252 1.77 4.19 11.83
CA ARG A 252 1.50 5.13 12.92
C ARG A 252 0.18 4.81 13.63
N ALA A 253 -0.92 4.72 12.88
CA ALA A 253 -2.25 4.45 13.43
C ALA A 253 -2.27 3.06 14.09
N ALA A 254 -2.83 2.98 15.30
CA ALA A 254 -2.93 1.70 16.01
C ALA A 254 -3.81 0.70 15.25
N GLU A 255 -4.89 1.18 14.64
CA GLU A 255 -5.82 0.38 13.85
C GLU A 255 -5.17 -0.29 12.63
N SER A 256 -4.12 0.30 12.04
CA SER A 256 -3.32 -0.36 10.99
C SER A 256 -2.15 -1.16 11.58
N ARG A 257 -1.45 -0.61 12.58
CA ARG A 257 -0.26 -1.24 13.17
C ARG A 257 -0.56 -2.54 13.90
N ASP A 258 -1.69 -2.61 14.61
CA ASP A 258 -2.01 -3.76 15.45
C ASP A 258 -2.35 -4.99 14.59
N PRO A 259 -3.26 -4.93 13.60
CA PRO A 259 -3.44 -6.02 12.63
C PRO A 259 -2.17 -6.41 11.90
N MET A 260 -1.32 -5.45 11.52
CA MET A 260 0.00 -5.73 10.92
C MET A 260 0.91 -6.55 11.87
N LYS A 261 0.83 -6.30 13.18
CA LYS A 261 1.60 -7.08 14.16
C LYS A 261 1.16 -8.54 14.25
N TYR A 262 -0.10 -8.80 13.94
CA TYR A 262 -0.74 -10.10 14.06
C TYR A 262 -0.96 -10.77 12.70
N MET A 263 -0.34 -10.23 11.64
CA MET A 263 -0.50 -10.71 10.26
C MET A 263 -1.96 -10.73 9.79
N LEU A 264 -2.86 -9.93 10.36
CA LEU A 264 -4.26 -9.88 9.95
C LEU A 264 -4.45 -8.91 8.76
N PRO A 265 -5.57 -9.01 8.00
CA PRO A 265 -5.94 -7.97 7.03
C PRO A 265 -5.89 -6.58 7.66
N VAL A 266 -5.04 -5.72 7.11
CA VAL A 266 -4.73 -4.43 7.73
C VAL A 266 -5.58 -3.33 7.10
N PRO A 267 -6.47 -2.66 7.86
CA PRO A 267 -7.21 -1.52 7.33
C PRO A 267 -6.24 -0.37 7.07
N VAL A 268 -6.33 0.20 5.88
CA VAL A 268 -5.51 1.31 5.40
C VAL A 268 -6.39 2.30 4.65
N ARG A 269 -5.94 3.53 4.48
CA ARG A 269 -6.68 4.51 3.68
C ARG A 269 -6.37 4.38 2.18
N SER A 270 -5.19 3.87 1.86
CA SER A 270 -4.79 3.51 0.52
C SER A 270 -3.64 2.52 0.55
N CYS A 271 -3.54 1.70 -0.50
CA CYS A 271 -2.38 0.86 -0.75
C CYS A 271 -2.20 0.63 -2.25
N TRP A 272 -0.97 0.29 -2.59
CA TRP A 272 -0.61 -0.37 -3.83
C TRP A 272 0.50 -1.38 -3.51
N GLY A 273 0.68 -2.42 -4.33
CA GLY A 273 1.67 -3.43 -4.00
C GLY A 273 1.85 -4.53 -5.04
N GLY A 274 1.75 -4.18 -6.33
CA GLY A 274 1.98 -5.10 -7.44
C GLY A 274 0.80 -5.98 -7.83
N VAL A 275 0.06 -6.56 -6.88
CA VAL A 275 -1.20 -7.28 -7.13
C VAL A 275 -2.31 -6.65 -6.31
N VAL A 276 -3.39 -6.21 -6.96
CA VAL A 276 -4.47 -5.48 -6.29
C VAL A 276 -5.82 -5.96 -6.80
N PHE A 277 -6.71 -6.35 -5.89
CA PHE A 277 -8.13 -6.50 -6.19
C PHE A 277 -8.87 -5.20 -5.92
N MET A 278 -9.80 -4.85 -6.80
CA MET A 278 -10.70 -3.70 -6.62
C MET A 278 -12.12 -4.03 -7.08
N GLY A 279 -13.12 -3.51 -6.38
CA GLY A 279 -14.53 -3.55 -6.81
C GLY A 279 -14.78 -2.67 -8.04
N THR A 280 -15.67 -3.10 -8.92
CA THR A 280 -16.00 -2.40 -10.18
C THR A 280 -17.02 -1.27 -10.00
N GLU A 281 -17.64 -1.13 -8.83
CA GLU A 281 -18.80 -0.27 -8.63
C GLU A 281 -18.52 1.21 -8.91
N ALA A 282 -17.35 1.71 -8.48
CA ALA A 282 -16.96 3.09 -8.73
C ALA A 282 -16.61 3.35 -10.21
N ILE A 283 -16.07 2.34 -10.90
CA ILE A 283 -15.66 2.42 -12.30
C ILE A 283 -16.87 2.34 -13.24
N TYR A 284 -17.90 1.57 -12.87
CA TYR A 284 -19.16 1.51 -13.61
C TYR A 284 -20.17 2.60 -13.21
N SER A 285 -19.84 3.47 -12.27
CA SER A 285 -20.74 4.55 -11.85
C SER A 285 -20.98 5.58 -12.96
N SER A 286 -21.96 6.46 -12.78
CA SER A 286 -22.24 7.57 -13.72
C SER A 286 -21.11 8.59 -13.80
N ARG A 287 -20.18 8.58 -12.84
CA ARG A 287 -18.94 9.38 -12.85
C ARG A 287 -17.77 8.41 -12.58
N PRO A 288 -17.34 7.64 -13.60
CA PRO A 288 -16.29 6.65 -13.45
C PRO A 288 -15.03 7.25 -12.84
N ILE A 289 -14.50 6.60 -11.81
CA ILE A 289 -13.15 6.92 -11.33
C ILE A 289 -12.11 6.47 -12.35
N GLN A 290 -11.00 7.19 -12.43
CA GLN A 290 -9.88 6.90 -13.31
C GLN A 290 -8.58 7.13 -12.54
N PHE A 291 -7.51 6.45 -12.93
CA PHE A 291 -6.20 6.79 -12.42
C PHE A 291 -5.84 8.21 -12.89
N ARG A 292 -5.25 9.01 -12.01
CA ARG A 292 -4.82 10.37 -12.31
C ARG A 292 -3.59 10.75 -11.51
N GLY A 293 -2.90 11.79 -11.96
CA GLY A 293 -1.99 12.57 -11.12
C GLY A 293 -2.75 13.66 -10.34
N ILE A 294 -2.00 14.44 -9.57
CA ILE A 294 -2.50 15.67 -8.95
C ILE A 294 -2.63 16.78 -10.01
N PRO A 295 -3.42 17.83 -9.76
CA PRO A 295 -3.49 19.00 -10.63
C PRO A 295 -2.14 19.68 -10.84
N GLY A 296 -1.89 20.21 -12.05
CA GLY A 296 -0.62 20.86 -12.41
C GLY A 296 -0.22 21.99 -11.46
N GLY A 297 -1.16 22.89 -11.13
CA GLY A 297 -0.88 23.99 -10.19
C GLY A 297 -0.54 23.54 -8.77
N LEU A 298 -0.95 22.33 -8.36
CA LEU A 298 -0.54 21.73 -7.10
C LEU A 298 0.84 21.05 -7.21
N ALA A 299 1.12 20.41 -8.36
CA ALA A 299 2.44 19.85 -8.67
C ALA A 299 3.53 20.93 -8.72
N ASP A 300 3.22 22.11 -9.26
CA ASP A 300 4.13 23.26 -9.32
C ASP A 300 4.53 23.78 -7.93
N LYS A 301 3.78 23.39 -6.88
CA LYS A 301 4.10 23.68 -5.48
C LYS A 301 4.90 22.57 -4.79
N ASN A 302 5.58 21.69 -5.55
CA ASN A 302 6.37 20.58 -5.04
C ASN A 302 5.56 19.58 -4.19
N ALA A 303 4.31 19.34 -4.59
CA ALA A 303 3.51 18.24 -4.06
C ALA A 303 3.55 17.07 -5.03
N VAL A 304 3.41 15.85 -4.51
CA VAL A 304 3.23 14.64 -5.31
C VAL A 304 2.26 13.70 -4.59
N ALA A 305 1.46 12.95 -5.34
CA ALA A 305 0.71 11.82 -4.81
C ALA A 305 0.76 10.68 -5.83
N SER A 306 0.83 9.43 -5.37
CA SER A 306 0.73 8.27 -6.26
C SER A 306 -0.69 8.16 -6.83
N GLU A 307 -0.78 7.78 -8.10
CA GLU A 307 -2.02 7.42 -8.78
C GLU A 307 -2.73 6.24 -8.09
N GLY A 308 -1.95 5.34 -7.48
CA GLY A 308 -2.44 4.23 -6.67
C GLY A 308 -3.05 4.64 -5.34
N CYS A 309 -2.68 5.81 -4.78
CA CYS A 309 -3.38 6.39 -3.64
C CYS A 309 -4.65 7.13 -4.08
N LEU A 310 -4.52 7.97 -5.12
CA LEU A 310 -5.60 8.84 -5.60
C LEU A 310 -6.82 8.06 -6.08
N ILE A 311 -6.64 6.88 -6.70
CA ILE A 311 -7.76 6.02 -7.10
C ILE A 311 -8.64 5.60 -5.91
N HIS A 312 -8.06 5.40 -4.72
CA HIS A 312 -8.80 5.08 -3.50
C HIS A 312 -9.49 6.31 -2.91
N ALA A 313 -8.84 7.48 -3.00
CA ALA A 313 -9.38 8.77 -2.55
C ALA A 313 -10.61 9.17 -3.37
N ASP A 314 -10.58 8.91 -4.67
CA ASP A 314 -11.68 9.20 -5.58
C ASP A 314 -12.81 8.17 -5.49
N ASN A 315 -12.55 6.99 -4.95
CA ASN A 315 -13.53 5.92 -4.81
C ASN A 315 -14.42 6.13 -3.57
N PRO A 316 -15.73 6.46 -3.74
CA PRO A 316 -16.62 6.75 -2.62
C PRO A 316 -16.90 5.52 -1.74
N PHE A 317 -16.66 4.30 -2.26
CA PHE A 317 -16.88 3.07 -1.50
C PHE A 317 -15.73 2.75 -0.54
N SER A 318 -14.53 3.35 -0.73
CA SER A 318 -13.36 3.11 0.14
C SER A 318 -13.68 3.37 1.61
N LYS A 319 -14.45 4.41 1.92
CA LYS A 319 -14.88 4.72 3.29
C LYS A 319 -15.93 3.76 3.85
N ARG A 320 -16.67 3.06 2.99
CA ARG A 320 -17.80 2.19 3.39
C ARG A 320 -17.38 0.74 3.60
N ARG A 321 -16.55 0.20 2.70
CA ARG A 321 -16.10 -1.20 2.76
C ARG A 321 -14.63 -1.34 3.12
N GLY A 322 -13.87 -0.25 3.19
CA GLY A 322 -12.46 -0.25 3.54
C GLY A 322 -11.53 -0.59 2.38
N VAL A 323 -10.27 -0.19 2.54
CA VAL A 323 -9.13 -0.65 1.76
C VAL A 323 -8.24 -1.46 2.70
N TYR A 324 -7.75 -2.60 2.24
CA TYR A 324 -6.99 -3.51 3.06
C TYR A 324 -5.64 -3.85 2.45
N LEU A 325 -4.59 -3.79 3.26
CA LEU A 325 -3.30 -4.39 2.95
C LEU A 325 -3.31 -5.82 3.49
N ASN A 326 -2.99 -6.80 2.65
CA ASN A 326 -2.93 -8.19 3.08
C ASN A 326 -1.47 -8.63 3.29
N PRO A 327 -0.97 -8.73 4.54
CA PRO A 327 0.43 -9.06 4.82
C PRO A 327 0.78 -10.53 4.53
N PHE A 328 -0.21 -11.40 4.29
CA PHE A 328 0.01 -12.78 3.87
C PHE A 328 0.39 -12.88 2.40
N VAL A 329 -0.11 -11.97 1.56
CA VAL A 329 0.08 -12.01 0.11
C VAL A 329 1.34 -11.24 -0.22
N ARG A 330 2.46 -11.97 -0.22
CA ARG A 330 3.80 -11.41 -0.44
C ARG A 330 4.23 -11.68 -1.87
N VAL A 331 4.40 -10.60 -2.64
CA VAL A 331 4.85 -10.66 -4.03
C VAL A 331 6.27 -10.10 -4.13
N GLY A 332 7.04 -10.51 -5.11
CA GLY A 332 8.43 -10.08 -5.29
C GLY A 332 8.73 -9.71 -6.74
N HIS A 333 9.77 -8.93 -7.01
CA HIS A 333 10.14 -8.59 -8.39
C HIS A 333 10.96 -9.70 -9.07
N THR A 334 11.49 -10.64 -8.29
CA THR A 334 12.20 -11.82 -8.80
C THR A 334 11.68 -13.11 -8.17
N ALA A 335 11.89 -14.24 -8.83
CA ALA A 335 11.54 -15.55 -8.28
C ALA A 335 12.25 -15.84 -6.95
N ALA A 336 13.46 -15.32 -6.73
CA ALA A 336 14.20 -15.47 -5.49
C ALA A 336 13.64 -14.60 -4.33
N GLU A 337 12.91 -13.55 -4.68
CA GLU A 337 12.24 -12.65 -3.73
C GLU A 337 10.85 -13.14 -3.37
N HIS A 338 10.17 -13.86 -4.28
CA HIS A 338 8.88 -14.46 -3.99
C HIS A 338 9.02 -15.59 -2.94
N PRO A 339 8.21 -15.57 -1.87
CA PRO A 339 8.36 -16.50 -0.76
C PRO A 339 7.85 -17.92 -1.03
N ALA A 340 7.45 -18.30 -2.25
CA ALA A 340 7.12 -19.69 -2.60
C ALA A 340 8.26 -20.68 -2.27
N GLY A 341 9.48 -20.19 -2.02
CA GLY A 341 10.62 -20.97 -1.53
C GLY A 341 11.16 -20.61 -0.13
N ARG A 342 10.55 -19.69 0.62
CA ARG A 342 10.97 -19.37 2.00
C ARG A 342 10.05 -20.05 3.00
N SER A 343 10.64 -20.70 4.00
CA SER A 343 9.92 -21.43 5.03
C SER A 343 8.82 -20.56 5.65
N THR A 344 7.67 -21.18 5.84
CA THR A 344 6.50 -20.70 6.59
C THR A 344 6.78 -20.49 8.09
N GLY A 345 8.03 -20.16 8.44
CA GLY A 345 8.50 -19.89 9.80
C GLY A 345 8.68 -18.40 10.06
N HIS A 346 8.82 -18.04 11.34
CA HIS A 346 9.05 -16.67 11.79
C HIS A 346 10.21 -16.00 11.04
N TRP A 347 9.90 -15.07 10.12
CA TRP A 347 10.92 -14.32 9.38
C TRP A 347 11.59 -13.21 10.22
N LEU A 348 11.03 -12.92 11.39
CA LEU A 348 11.59 -12.03 12.41
C LEU A 348 12.03 -12.83 13.64
N SER A 349 13.24 -12.58 14.10
CA SER A 349 13.70 -13.04 15.41
C SER A 349 13.03 -12.29 16.56
N THR A 350 12.98 -12.90 17.74
CA THR A 350 12.55 -12.28 19.01
C THR A 350 13.16 -10.90 19.23
N TRP A 351 14.45 -10.76 18.92
CA TRP A 351 15.17 -9.50 19.06
C TRP A 351 14.70 -8.46 18.04
N GLN A 352 14.55 -8.83 16.77
CA GLN A 352 14.04 -7.92 15.74
C GLN A 352 12.62 -7.44 16.04
N ILE A 353 11.76 -8.30 16.60
CA ILE A 353 10.41 -7.91 17.02
C ILE A 353 10.48 -6.88 18.14
N PHE A 354 11.28 -7.16 19.18
CA PHE A 354 11.48 -6.23 20.29
C PHE A 354 12.03 -4.88 19.80
N GLU A 355 13.12 -4.90 19.04
CA GLU A 355 13.78 -3.71 18.50
C GLU A 355 12.79 -2.88 17.68
N SER A 356 12.07 -3.50 16.74
CA SER A 356 11.22 -2.75 15.82
C SER A 356 9.96 -2.20 16.50
N ILE A 357 9.39 -2.90 17.49
CA ILE A 357 8.28 -2.37 18.30
C ILE A 357 8.72 -1.12 19.07
N TRP A 358 9.92 -1.16 19.66
CA TRP A 358 10.45 -0.02 20.41
C TRP A 358 10.91 1.13 19.51
N GLU A 359 11.55 0.84 18.37
CA GLU A 359 11.87 1.82 17.32
C GLU A 359 10.61 2.55 16.89
N ASN A 360 9.52 1.84 16.57
CA ASN A 360 8.23 2.44 16.22
C ASN A 360 7.67 3.35 17.33
N ARG A 361 7.76 2.95 18.61
CA ARG A 361 7.33 3.77 19.74
C ARG A 361 8.13 5.07 19.84
N VAL A 362 9.46 4.98 19.69
CA VAL A 362 10.37 6.13 19.70
C VAL A 362 10.03 7.08 18.56
N HIS A 363 9.90 6.57 17.32
CA HIS A 363 9.52 7.42 16.17
C HIS A 363 8.18 8.13 16.38
N ARG A 364 7.15 7.44 16.90
CA ARG A 364 5.85 8.08 17.17
C ARG A 364 5.91 9.12 18.28
N PHE A 365 6.76 8.91 19.29
CA PHE A 365 6.92 9.86 20.39
C PHE A 365 7.62 11.14 19.94
N PHE A 366 8.67 11.03 19.12
CA PHE A 366 9.46 12.18 18.66
C PHE A 366 8.89 12.85 17.40
N ASN A 367 8.10 12.14 16.60
CA ASN A 367 7.43 12.69 15.43
C ASN A 367 5.91 12.68 15.68
N PRO A 368 5.34 13.71 16.33
CA PRO A 368 3.90 13.79 16.50
C PRO A 368 3.18 14.12 15.17
N PRO A 369 1.93 13.65 14.97
CA PRO A 369 1.25 13.71 13.67
C PRO A 369 0.93 15.13 13.16
N PHE A 370 0.99 16.15 14.03
CA PHE A 370 0.72 17.55 13.64
C PHE A 370 1.94 18.23 13.01
N LEU A 371 3.15 17.72 13.25
CA LEU A 371 4.37 18.22 12.59
C LEU A 371 4.55 17.59 11.21
N GLU A 372 4.13 16.33 11.08
CA GLU A 372 4.24 15.55 9.85
C GLU A 372 3.22 16.02 8.80
N GLY A 373 3.69 16.42 7.62
CA GLY A 373 2.84 16.87 6.52
C GLY A 373 2.30 18.31 6.62
N TRP A 374 2.68 19.08 7.65
CA TRP A 374 2.24 20.48 7.79
C TRP A 374 2.63 21.35 6.57
N SER A 375 3.83 21.16 6.04
CA SER A 375 4.32 21.86 4.84
C SER A 375 3.43 21.59 3.62
N VAL A 376 3.09 20.33 3.37
CA VAL A 376 2.26 19.89 2.26
C VAL A 376 0.83 20.41 2.41
N ARG A 377 0.24 20.33 3.62
CA ARG A 377 -1.09 20.87 3.91
C ARG A 377 -1.16 22.39 3.75
N SER A 378 -0.10 23.11 4.13
CA SER A 378 0.02 24.55 3.92
C SER A 378 0.02 24.90 2.42
N ARG A 379 0.80 24.17 1.62
CA ARG A 379 0.83 24.33 0.14
C ARG A 379 -0.52 24.01 -0.51
N LEU A 380 -1.18 22.95 -0.06
CA LEU A 380 -2.54 22.60 -0.50
C LEU A 380 -3.51 23.75 -0.17
N SER A 381 -3.48 24.26 1.06
CA SER A 381 -4.37 25.35 1.49
C SER A 381 -4.14 26.63 0.69
N ALA A 382 -2.88 26.97 0.41
CA ALA A 382 -2.52 28.10 -0.43
C ALA A 382 -3.05 27.92 -1.88
N TRP A 383 -2.88 26.72 -2.45
CA TRP A 383 -3.40 26.41 -3.79
C TRP A 383 -4.93 26.46 -3.85
N LEU A 384 -5.63 25.92 -2.85
CA LEU A 384 -7.09 25.98 -2.78
C LEU A 384 -7.61 27.43 -2.67
N ALA A 385 -6.82 28.35 -2.10
CA ALA A 385 -7.19 29.76 -2.00
C ALA A 385 -6.95 30.57 -3.28
N GLU A 386 -6.21 30.03 -4.27
CA GLU A 386 -5.89 30.73 -5.52
C GLU A 386 -7.07 30.77 -6.50
N ASP A 387 -7.94 29.75 -6.50
CA ASP A 387 -9.10 29.64 -7.39
C ASP A 387 -10.19 28.80 -6.71
N GLU A 388 -11.45 29.26 -6.72
CA GLU A 388 -12.59 28.54 -6.12
C GLU A 388 -12.86 27.18 -6.78
N ASN A 389 -12.41 26.97 -8.02
CA ASN A 389 -12.51 25.70 -8.73
C ASN A 389 -11.42 24.69 -8.32
N ASN A 390 -10.37 25.13 -7.61
CA ASN A 390 -9.33 24.24 -7.14
C ASN A 390 -9.89 23.28 -6.10
N SER A 391 -9.75 21.98 -6.35
CA SER A 391 -10.14 20.94 -5.41
C SER A 391 -9.23 19.72 -5.54
N GLU A 392 -8.90 19.12 -4.41
CA GLU A 392 -8.19 17.84 -4.32
C GLU A 392 -8.82 17.00 -3.22
N ARG A 393 -9.30 15.80 -3.57
CA ARG A 393 -10.00 14.89 -2.65
C ARG A 393 -9.03 13.96 -1.90
N GLY A 394 -7.85 13.74 -2.46
CA GLY A 394 -6.77 12.92 -1.92
C GLY A 394 -5.72 13.73 -1.18
N ASP A 395 -6.14 14.65 -0.31
CA ASP A 395 -5.25 15.46 0.53
C ASP A 395 -4.27 14.60 1.36
N TYR A 396 -4.74 13.46 1.87
CA TYR A 396 -3.94 12.48 2.60
C TYR A 396 -2.95 11.68 1.73
N CYS A 397 -3.09 11.73 0.41
CA CYS A 397 -2.15 11.11 -0.53
C CYS A 397 -0.95 11.99 -0.83
N LEU A 398 -1.01 13.29 -0.48
CA LEU A 398 0.01 14.25 -0.82
C LEU A 398 1.26 14.06 0.05
N ALA A 399 2.41 14.04 -0.62
CA ALA A 399 3.74 14.04 -0.04
C ALA A 399 4.55 15.24 -0.56
N ASP A 400 5.61 15.60 0.18
CA ASP A 400 6.60 16.54 -0.31
C ASP A 400 7.45 15.87 -1.39
N GLN A 401 7.45 16.43 -2.59
CA GLN A 401 8.17 15.89 -3.74
C GLN A 401 9.67 15.73 -3.46
N THR A 402 10.31 16.71 -2.82
CA THR A 402 11.75 16.68 -2.57
C THR A 402 12.14 15.59 -1.58
N GLN A 403 11.34 15.43 -0.52
CA GLN A 403 11.54 14.36 0.46
C GLN A 403 11.32 12.98 -0.17
N ALA A 404 10.27 12.85 -0.98
CA ALA A 404 9.92 11.61 -1.67
C ALA A 404 10.93 11.19 -2.75
N MET A 405 11.71 12.14 -3.30
CA MET A 405 12.79 11.82 -4.25
C MET A 405 14.04 11.24 -3.57
N ILE A 406 14.24 11.53 -2.28
CA ILE A 406 15.43 11.15 -1.51
C ILE A 406 15.21 9.82 -0.76
N SER A 407 13.96 9.51 -0.42
CA SER A 407 13.52 8.24 0.17
C SER A 407 13.48 7.10 -0.86
#